data_AF-A0A355TZI2-F1
#
_entry.id   AF-A0A355TZI2-F1
#
_cell.length_a   1.000
_cell.length_b   1.000
_cell.length_c   1.000
_cell.angle_alpha   90.00
_cell.angle_beta   90.00
_cell.angle_gamma   90.00
#
_symmetry.space_group_name_H-M   'P 1'
#
loop_
_entity.id
_entity.type
_entity.pdbx_description
1 polymer ?
#
loop_
_entity_poly.entity_id
_entity_poly.type
_entity_poly.pdbx_seq_one_letter_code
_entity_poly.pdbx_strand_id
1 'polypeptide(L)'
;YSLNDTIVIYDRVREERKNLGRKTDVGMVFNLSASKTMKRTIMTSVTTLSAILIVYIVAVAFNITSVQGFALPMMIGVISGCYSSICIAGPLWVMWQNSKKSKKAEK
;
A
#
# COMPACT_ATOMS: atom_id res chain seq x y z
N TYR A 1 2.49 8.27 2.96
CA TYR A 1 2.85 7.21 2.00
C TYR A 1 1.86 6.06 1.95
N SER A 2 1.45 5.48 3.09
CA SER A 2 0.43 4.41 3.12
C SER A 2 -0.85 4.72 2.33
N LEU A 3 -1.41 5.94 2.47
CA LEU A 3 -2.60 6.33 1.70
C LEU A 3 -2.37 6.31 0.19
N ASN A 4 -1.20 6.77 -0.28
CA ASN A 4 -0.88 6.78 -1.70
C ASN A 4 -0.80 5.35 -2.27
N ASP A 5 -0.12 4.45 -1.57
CA ASP A 5 -0.03 3.04 -1.98
C ASP A 5 -1.41 2.37 -1.98
N THR A 6 -2.22 2.67 -0.96
CA THR A 6 -3.58 2.14 -0.82
C THR A 6 -4.50 2.62 -1.96
N ILE A 7 -4.41 3.90 -2.34
CA ILE A 7 -5.19 4.46 -3.48
C ILE A 7 -4.80 3.75 -4.78
N VAL A 8 -3.50 3.57 -5.06
CA VAL A 8 -3.03 2.92 -6.29
C VAL A 8 -3.47 1.46 -6.36
N ILE A 9 -3.40 0.72 -5.24
CA ILE A 9 -3.87 -0.67 -5.17
C ILE A 9 -5.37 -0.74 -5.42
N TYR A 10 -6.18 0.07 -4.75
CA TYR A 10 -7.63 0.05 -4.92
C TYR A 10 -8.10 0.50 -6.28
N ASP A 11 -7.41 1.47 -6.88
CA ASP A 11 -7.68 1.91 -8.24
C ASP A 11 -7.43 0.77 -9.23
N ARG A 12 -6.30 0.05 -9.08
CA ARG A 12 -6.03 -1.14 -9.89
C ARG A 12 -7.05 -2.25 -9.67
N VAL A 13 -7.49 -2.49 -8.43
CA VAL A 13 -8.56 -3.46 -8.14
C VAL A 13 -9.87 -3.07 -8.85
N ARG A 14 -10.19 -1.78 -8.92
CA ARG A 14 -11.35 -1.29 -9.69
C ARG A 14 -11.20 -1.53 -11.19
N GLU A 15 -10.03 -1.21 -11.76
CA GLU A 15 -9.75 -1.43 -13.18
C GLU A 15 -9.84 -2.92 -13.55
N GLU A 16 -9.16 -3.79 -12.81
CA GLU A 16 -9.17 -5.24 -13.09
C GLU A 16 -10.57 -5.83 -12.92
N ARG A 17 -11.34 -5.37 -11.93
CA ARG A 17 -12.74 -5.78 -11.78
C ARG A 17 -13.62 -5.36 -12.95
N LYS A 18 -13.35 -4.19 -13.55
CA LYS A 18 -14.06 -3.73 -14.75
C LYS A 18 -13.69 -4.58 -15.97
N ASN A 19 -12.42 -4.96 -16.10
CA ASN A 19 -11.89 -5.74 -17.23
C ASN A 19 -12.28 -7.23 -17.18
N LEU A 20 -12.18 -7.87 -16.01
CA LEU A 20 -12.48 -9.30 -15.83
C LEU A 20 -13.98 -9.59 -15.62
N GLY A 21 -14.81 -8.56 -15.39
CA GLY A 21 -16.25 -8.71 -15.19
C GLY A 21 -16.68 -9.15 -13.78
N ARG A 22 -17.94 -8.89 -13.43
CA ARG A 22 -18.49 -9.05 -12.05
C ARG A 22 -18.59 -10.50 -11.55
N LYS A 23 -18.43 -11.50 -12.42
CA LYS A 23 -18.55 -12.94 -12.08
C LYS A 23 -17.23 -13.55 -11.60
N THR A 24 -16.11 -12.86 -11.80
CA THR A 24 -14.78 -13.37 -11.47
C THR A 24 -14.54 -13.37 -9.97
N ASP A 25 -13.78 -14.36 -9.49
CA ASP A 25 -13.44 -14.47 -8.08
C ASP A 25 -12.70 -13.22 -7.58
N VAL A 26 -13.13 -12.73 -6.42
CA VAL A 26 -12.62 -11.50 -5.83
C VAL A 26 -11.20 -11.66 -5.27
N GLY A 27 -10.84 -12.87 -4.83
CA GLY A 27 -9.46 -13.19 -4.46
C GLY A 27 -8.54 -13.13 -5.68
N MET A 28 -8.98 -13.71 -6.81
CA MET A 28 -8.21 -13.70 -8.05
C MET A 28 -7.99 -12.28 -8.61
N VAL A 29 -9.03 -11.44 -8.61
CA VAL A 29 -8.91 -10.02 -9.02
C VAL A 29 -7.91 -9.30 -8.14
N PHE A 30 -8.00 -9.46 -6.81
CA PHE A 30 -7.06 -8.83 -5.90
C PHE A 30 -5.62 -9.30 -6.12
N ASN A 31 -5.40 -10.62 -6.24
CA ASN A 31 -4.06 -11.17 -6.45
C ASN A 31 -3.40 -10.60 -7.73
N LEU A 32 -4.16 -10.54 -8.82
CA LEU A 32 -3.69 -9.96 -10.08
C LEU A 32 -3.36 -8.46 -9.95
N SER A 33 -4.23 -7.69 -9.30
CA SER A 33 -4.01 -6.27 -9.04
C SER A 33 -2.79 -6.02 -8.15
N ALA A 34 -2.62 -6.84 -7.10
CA ALA A 34 -1.51 -6.76 -6.17
C ALA A 34 -0.18 -7.05 -6.87
N SER A 35 -0.08 -8.14 -7.63
CA SER A 35 1.15 -8.45 -8.39
C SER A 35 1.52 -7.35 -9.39
N LYS A 36 0.53 -6.74 -10.07
CA LYS A 36 0.75 -5.63 -11.01
C LYS A 36 1.23 -4.34 -10.34
N THR A 37 0.79 -4.06 -9.11
CA THR A 37 1.12 -2.82 -8.39
C THR A 37 2.35 -2.96 -7.51
N MET A 38 2.67 -4.18 -7.06
CA MET A 38 3.78 -4.48 -6.15
C MET A 38 5.12 -3.93 -6.64
N LYS A 39 5.47 -4.10 -7.91
CA LYS A 39 6.74 -3.57 -8.46
C LYS A 39 6.83 -2.05 -8.32
N ARG A 40 5.75 -1.34 -8.64
CA ARG A 40 5.70 0.12 -8.53
C ARG A 40 5.78 0.56 -7.07
N THR A 41 4.98 -0.06 -6.20
CA THR A 41 4.97 0.26 -4.77
C THR A 41 6.35 0.07 -4.16
N ILE A 42 6.99 -1.07 -4.38
CA ILE A 42 8.36 -1.33 -3.89
C ILE A 42 9.34 -0.27 -4.39
N MET A 43 9.32 0.07 -5.68
CA MET A 43 10.23 1.07 -6.25
C MET A 43 10.02 2.45 -5.60
N THR A 44 8.78 2.86 -5.36
CA THR A 44 8.49 4.13 -4.68
C THR A 44 8.85 4.11 -3.20
N SER A 45 8.61 3.01 -2.50
CA SER A 45 9.00 2.82 -1.09
C SER A 45 10.52 2.86 -0.93
N VAL A 46 11.27 2.14 -1.77
CA VAL A 46 12.73 2.10 -1.72
C VAL A 46 13.32 3.47 -2.03
N THR A 47 12.82 4.16 -3.06
CA THR A 47 13.29 5.51 -3.43
C THR A 47 13.00 6.53 -2.33
N THR A 48 11.86 6.43 -1.65
CA THR A 48 11.54 7.34 -0.55
C THR A 48 12.36 7.05 0.70
N LEU A 49 12.59 5.77 1.01
CA LEU A 49 13.49 5.36 2.10
C LEU A 49 14.93 5.81 1.84
N SER A 50 15.44 5.66 0.62
CA SER A 50 16.79 6.11 0.28
C SER A 50 16.93 7.63 0.41
N ALA A 51 15.94 8.41 -0.04
CA ALA A 51 15.93 9.85 0.13
C ALA A 51 15.93 10.27 1.61
N ILE A 52 15.06 9.67 2.44
CA ILE A 52 15.00 9.95 3.89
C ILE A 52 16.31 9.54 4.57
N LEU A 53 16.92 8.43 4.16
CA LEU A 53 18.20 7.95 4.68
C LEU A 53 19.34 8.93 4.38
N ILE A 54 19.42 9.46 3.15
CA ILE A 54 20.40 10.49 2.79
C ILE A 54 20.20 11.75 3.65
N VAL A 55 18.95 12.21 3.79
CA VAL A 55 18.61 13.37 4.64
C VAL A 55 19.03 13.13 6.09
N TYR A 56 18.81 11.92 6.62
CA TYR A 56 19.21 11.56 7.97
C TYR A 56 20.74 11.57 8.12
N ILE A 57 21.49 10.99 7.19
CA ILE A 57 22.97 11.00 7.22
C ILE A 57 23.50 12.43 7.22
N VAL A 58 22.98 13.29 6.35
CA VAL A 58 23.36 14.71 6.29
C VAL A 58 23.02 15.40 7.61
N ALA A 59 21.81 15.18 8.15
CA ALA A 59 21.41 15.76 9.44
C ALA A 59 22.30 15.29 10.61
N VAL A 60 22.82 14.06 10.58
CA VAL A 60 23.79 13.56 11.56
C VAL A 60 25.16 14.22 11.37
N ALA A 61 25.66 14.32 10.13
CA ALA A 61 26.94 14.95 9.83
C ALA A 61 26.99 16.44 10.24
N PHE A 62 25.91 17.18 10.00
CA PHE A 62 25.79 18.60 10.35
C PHE A 62 25.21 18.87 11.75
N ASN A 63 24.98 17.83 12.56
CA ASN A 63 24.40 17.94 13.91
C ASN A 63 23.06 18.72 13.98
N ILE A 64 22.19 18.50 13.00
CA ILE A 64 20.87 19.15 12.93
C ILE A 64 19.84 18.29 13.68
N THR A 65 19.70 18.50 14.98
CA THR A 65 18.82 17.73 15.87
C THR A 65 17.34 17.78 15.48
N SER A 66 16.85 18.91 14.94
CA SER A 66 15.45 19.05 14.50
C SER A 66 15.10 18.11 13.35
N VAL A 67 16.00 17.97 12.37
CA VAL A 67 15.78 17.09 11.20
C VAL A 67 15.94 15.62 11.59
N GLN A 68 16.85 15.29 12.50
CA GLN A 68 17.00 13.92 13.03
C GLN A 68 15.71 13.44 13.73
N GLY A 69 15.13 14.31 14.57
CA GLY A 69 13.87 14.03 15.28
C GLY A 69 12.66 13.86 14.35
N PHE A 70 12.70 14.46 13.16
CA PHE A 70 11.66 14.31 12.14
C PHE A 70 11.90 13.08 11.23
N ALA A 71 13.14 12.85 10.80
CA ALA A 71 13.48 11.84 9.81
C ALA A 71 13.32 10.40 10.35
N LEU A 72 13.64 10.16 11.63
CA LEU A 72 13.50 8.84 12.27
C LEU A 72 12.05 8.34 12.28
N PRO A 73 11.06 9.08 12.82
CA PRO A 73 9.65 8.70 12.76
C PRO A 73 9.13 8.55 11.33
N MET A 74 9.57 9.43 10.42
CA MET A 74 9.21 9.36 9.00
C MET A 74 9.67 8.05 8.34
N MET A 75 10.89 7.63 8.61
CA MET A 75 11.44 6.37 8.09
C MET A 75 10.61 5.16 8.58
N ILE A 76 10.30 5.11 9.88
CA ILE A 76 9.47 4.05 10.47
C ILE A 76 8.06 4.08 9.85
N GLY A 77 7.47 5.27 9.70
CA GLY A 77 6.14 5.45 9.12
C GLY A 77 6.04 5.02 7.65
N VAL A 78 7.09 5.21 6.86
CA VAL A 78 7.14 4.73 5.46
C VAL A 78 7.19 3.20 5.43
N ILE A 79 8.06 2.57 6.23
CA ILE A 79 8.19 1.11 6.28
C ILE A 79 6.87 0.46 6.71
N SER A 80 6.32 0.90 7.85
CA SER A 80 5.05 0.40 8.37
C SER A 80 3.90 0.67 7.38
N GLY A 81 3.91 1.82 6.71
CA GLY A 81 2.89 2.20 5.76
C GLY A 81 2.88 1.34 4.50
N CYS A 82 4.04 1.00 3.96
CA CYS A 82 4.15 0.15 2.78
C CYS A 82 3.73 -1.30 3.09
N TYR A 83 4.13 -1.83 4.25
CA TYR A 83 3.66 -3.14 4.70
C TYR A 83 2.13 -3.17 4.87
N SER A 84 1.57 -2.19 5.59
CA SER A 84 0.12 -2.12 5.83
C SER A 84 -0.68 -2.01 4.52
N SER A 85 -0.20 -1.23 3.56
CA SER A 85 -0.97 -0.99 2.32
C SER A 85 -1.02 -2.22 1.42
N ILE A 86 0.04 -3.05 1.39
CA ILE A 86 0.07 -4.27 0.58
C ILE A 86 -0.61 -5.44 1.31
N CYS A 87 -0.28 -5.64 2.58
CA CYS A 87 -0.67 -6.86 3.31
C CYS A 87 -2.06 -6.76 3.96
N ILE A 88 -2.53 -5.57 4.33
CA ILE A 88 -3.80 -5.41 5.07
C ILE A 88 -4.94 -4.96 4.14
N ALA A 89 -4.68 -4.14 3.12
CA ALA A 89 -5.73 -3.63 2.23
C ALA A 89 -6.43 -4.74 1.41
N GLY A 90 -5.68 -5.76 1.00
CA GLY A 90 -6.22 -6.88 0.23
C GLY A 90 -7.22 -7.76 0.97
N PRO A 91 -6.82 -8.36 2.10
CA PRO A 91 -7.72 -9.16 2.93
C PRO A 91 -8.97 -8.37 3.34
N LEU A 92 -8.82 -7.10 3.71
CA LEU A 92 -9.96 -6.22 4.06
C LEU A 92 -10.97 -6.11 2.92
N TRP A 93 -10.50 -5.92 1.69
CA TRP A 93 -11.37 -5.80 0.53
C TRP A 93 -12.09 -7.13 0.21
N VAL A 94 -11.38 -8.24 0.27
CA VAL A 94 -11.94 -9.59 0.06
C VAL A 94 -13.00 -9.91 1.12
N MET A 95 -12.69 -9.65 2.40
CA MET A 95 -13.62 -9.84 3.52
C MET A 95 -14.89 -8.99 3.35
N TRP A 96 -14.76 -7.74 2.93
CA TRP A 96 -15.90 -6.88 2.67
C TRP A 96 -16.77 -7.41 1.52
N GLN A 97 -16.14 -7.90 0.46
CA GLN A 97 -16.88 -8.44 -0.68
C GLN A 97 -17.61 -9.75 -0.34
N ASN A 98 -16.99 -10.63 0.45
CA ASN A 98 -17.60 -11.86 0.94
C ASN A 98 -18.78 -11.57 1.87
N SER A 99 -18.65 -10.61 2.79
CA SER A 99 -19.75 -10.17 3.66
C SER A 99 -20.94 -9.62 2.86
N LYS A 100 -20.68 -8.89 1.76
CA LYS A 100 -21.73 -8.42 0.84
C LYS A 100 -22.41 -9.56 0.07
N LYS A 101 -21.68 -10.62 -0.30
CA LYS A 101 -22.27 -11.81 -0.93
C LYS A 101 -23.17 -12.58 0.04
N SER A 102 -22.73 -12.78 1.29
CA SER A 102 -23.52 -13.46 2.34
C SER A 102 -24.86 -12.78 2.59
N LYS A 103 -24.87 -11.45 2.81
CA LYS A 103 -26.11 -10.68 3.01
C LYS A 103 -27.08 -10.69 1.81
N LYS A 104 -26.61 -11.06 0.63
CA LYS A 104 -27.41 -11.12 -0.60
C LYS A 104 -27.94 -12.53 -0.88
N ALA A 105 -27.41 -13.55 -0.20
CA ALA A 105 -27.90 -14.92 -0.25
C ALA A 105 -28.96 -15.20 0.83
N GLU A 106 -28.98 -14.39 1.88
CA GLU A 106 -29.96 -14.43 2.99
C GLU A 106 -31.24 -13.62 2.71
N LYS A 107 -31.27 -12.86 1.61
CA LYS A 107 -32.43 -12.11 1.08
C LYS A 107 -32.93 -12.76 -0.20
#